data_AF-R9C6P3-F1
#
_entry.id   AF-R9C6P3-F1
#
_cell.length_a   1.000
_cell.length_b   1.000
_cell.length_c   1.000
_cell.angle_alpha   90.00
_cell.angle_beta   90.00
_cell.angle_gamma   90.00
#
_symmetry.space_group_name_H-M   'P 1'
#
loop_
_entity.id
_entity.type
_entity.pdbx_description
1 polymer ?
#
loop_
_entity_poly.entity_id
_entity_poly.type
_entity_poly.pdbx_seq_one_letter_code
_entity_poly.pdbx_strand_id
1 'polypeptide(L)'
;MRVDTHPDEFNVINSNNPKVVENTLKNLMRQVDWFEDMNYKEGKMVIHIGGATGGKEDAIKRFIKHFNGFPKELKEKLIIENDDRTYTAKETLNLCKTLNTPMVLDIHHHNCNNYGEDIKDILDDILNTWENESLPPKMHFSSPKDRSLIDKVDKRHSDFINVKDFINFIEILKGFNKDIDIMLECKEKDVALFKLVEDIKSIKPEYKWIDKTIFII
;
A
#
# COMPACT_ATOMS: atom_id res chain seq x y z
N MET A 1 -1.36 -16.62 -7.47
CA MET A 1 -2.12 -16.00 -6.38
C MET A 1 -1.12 -15.30 -5.47
N ARG A 2 -1.36 -14.02 -5.17
CA ARG A 2 -0.54 -13.24 -4.23
C ARG A 2 -1.14 -13.31 -2.83
N VAL A 3 -0.30 -13.49 -1.81
CA VAL A 3 -0.70 -13.45 -0.39
C VAL A 3 0.21 -12.48 0.35
N ASP A 4 -0.38 -11.58 1.11
CA ASP A 4 0.32 -10.66 2.00
C ASP A 4 -0.52 -10.43 3.26
N THR A 5 0.11 -9.82 4.25
CA THR A 5 -0.53 -9.40 5.50
C THR A 5 -0.35 -7.90 5.68
N HIS A 6 -1.25 -7.31 6.47
CA HIS A 6 -1.10 -5.94 6.96
C HIS A 6 -1.10 -6.00 8.49
N PRO A 7 0.09 -6.13 9.14
CA PRO A 7 0.19 -5.99 10.58
C PRO A 7 -0.53 -4.74 11.09
N ASP A 8 -1.20 -4.86 12.24
CA ASP A 8 -2.01 -3.79 12.83
C ASP A 8 -1.17 -2.58 13.30
N GLU A 9 -1.86 -1.53 13.73
CA GLU A 9 -1.27 -0.25 14.13
C GLU A 9 -0.33 -0.32 15.36
N PHE A 10 -0.26 -1.46 16.05
CA PHE A 10 0.63 -1.64 17.20
C PHE A 10 2.07 -2.00 16.79
N ASN A 11 2.31 -2.31 15.50
CA ASN A 11 3.62 -2.65 14.94
C ASN A 11 4.39 -1.40 14.51
N VAL A 12 4.85 -0.61 15.49
CA VAL A 12 5.46 0.71 15.27
C VAL A 12 6.98 0.67 15.28
N ILE A 13 7.60 0.50 14.11
CA ILE A 13 9.07 0.42 13.94
C ILE A 13 9.77 1.70 14.42
N ASN A 14 9.20 2.88 14.16
CA ASN A 14 9.82 4.17 14.48
C ASN A 14 9.56 4.68 15.91
N SER A 15 9.01 3.83 16.78
CA SER A 15 8.69 4.20 18.16
C SER A 15 9.92 4.68 18.92
N ASN A 16 9.74 5.70 19.76
CA ASN A 16 10.78 6.14 20.70
C ASN A 16 10.82 5.29 21.98
N ASN A 17 9.88 4.36 22.16
CA ASN A 17 9.86 3.42 23.26
C ASN A 17 10.48 2.08 22.81
N PRO A 18 11.66 1.70 23.35
CA PRO A 18 12.35 0.46 22.95
C PRO A 18 11.50 -0.81 23.10
N LYS A 19 10.60 -0.85 24.09
CA LYS A 19 9.73 -2.01 24.33
C LYS A 19 8.69 -2.19 23.22
N VAL A 20 8.23 -1.09 22.62
CA VAL A 20 7.32 -1.14 21.46
C VAL A 20 8.05 -1.69 20.24
N VAL A 21 9.30 -1.27 20.02
CA VAL A 21 10.14 -1.76 18.92
C VAL A 21 10.45 -3.25 19.09
N GLU A 22 10.77 -3.69 20.31
CA GLU A 22 11.00 -5.10 20.62
C GLU A 22 9.75 -5.96 20.38
N ASN A 23 8.58 -5.49 20.82
CA ASN A 23 7.32 -6.19 20.57
C ASN A 23 6.94 -6.21 19.08
N THR A 24 7.19 -5.11 18.36
CA THR A 24 7.01 -5.02 16.91
C THR A 24 7.86 -6.07 16.20
N LEU A 25 9.15 -6.17 16.55
CA LEU A 25 10.03 -7.19 16.00
C LEU A 25 9.48 -8.61 16.25
N LYS A 26 9.07 -8.92 17.48
CA LYS A 26 8.50 -10.25 17.82
C LYS A 26 7.24 -10.56 17.02
N ASN A 27 6.33 -9.59 16.90
CA ASN A 27 5.07 -9.76 16.17
C ASN A 27 5.31 -9.95 14.67
N LEU A 28 6.21 -9.17 14.07
CA LEU A 28 6.52 -9.30 12.65
C LEU A 28 7.27 -10.60 12.35
N MET A 29 8.20 -11.03 13.21
CA MET A 29 8.86 -12.34 13.07
C MET A 29 7.85 -13.49 13.10
N ARG A 30 6.78 -13.39 13.90
CA ARG A 30 5.72 -14.41 13.88
C ARG A 30 5.05 -14.54 12.51
N GLN A 31 4.91 -13.46 11.77
CA GLN A 31 4.34 -13.50 10.42
C GLN A 31 5.36 -14.02 9.38
N VAL A 32 6.66 -13.83 9.62
CA VAL A 32 7.70 -14.54 8.85
C VAL A 32 7.51 -16.05 9.01
N ASP A 33 7.37 -16.55 10.25
CA ASP A 33 7.12 -17.97 10.52
C ASP A 33 5.88 -18.48 9.78
N TRP A 34 4.79 -17.69 9.71
CA TRP A 34 3.58 -18.07 8.97
C TRP A 34 3.86 -18.28 7.48
N PHE A 35 4.63 -17.39 6.84
CA PHE A 35 4.98 -17.54 5.43
C PHE A 35 5.87 -18.76 5.19
N GLU A 36 6.77 -19.08 6.13
CA GLU A 36 7.60 -20.28 6.08
C GLU A 36 6.75 -21.55 6.23
N ASP A 37 5.84 -21.60 7.20
CA ASP A 37 4.93 -22.74 7.44
C ASP A 37 4.00 -22.98 6.23
N MET A 38 3.58 -21.92 5.55
CA MET A 38 2.79 -22.00 4.31
C MET A 38 3.63 -22.32 3.07
N ASN A 39 4.97 -22.39 3.21
CA ASN A 39 5.92 -22.50 2.10
C ASN A 39 5.69 -21.43 1.00
N TYR A 40 5.40 -20.19 1.42
CA TYR A 40 5.09 -19.07 0.53
C TYR A 40 6.18 -17.99 0.62
N LYS A 41 7.18 -18.10 -0.27
CA LYS A 41 8.39 -17.26 -0.23
C LYS A 41 8.14 -15.82 -0.64
N GLU A 42 7.12 -15.58 -1.44
CA GLU A 42 6.75 -14.27 -1.97
C GLU A 42 5.90 -13.45 -0.99
N GLY A 43 5.58 -14.00 0.20
CA GLY A 43 4.80 -13.32 1.24
C GLY A 43 5.41 -11.98 1.61
N LYS A 44 4.57 -10.95 1.73
CA LYS A 44 4.97 -9.61 2.19
C LYS A 44 4.07 -9.11 3.32
N MET A 45 4.58 -8.18 4.10
CA MET A 45 3.92 -7.47 5.18
C MET A 45 3.86 -5.98 4.82
N VAL A 46 2.66 -5.46 4.62
CA VAL A 46 2.43 -4.03 4.41
C VAL A 46 2.44 -3.30 5.75
N ILE A 47 3.29 -2.29 5.88
CA ILE A 47 3.40 -1.49 7.10
C ILE A 47 3.38 0.01 6.78
N HIS A 48 2.75 0.79 7.66
CA HIS A 48 2.96 2.24 7.66
C HIS A 48 4.27 2.59 8.39
N ILE A 49 4.75 3.81 8.17
CA ILE A 49 5.95 4.33 8.82
C ILE A 49 5.75 4.50 10.34
N GLY A 50 4.52 4.79 10.77
CA GLY A 50 4.14 5.00 12.16
C GLY A 50 3.88 6.47 12.49
N GLY A 51 4.20 6.89 13.72
CA GLY A 51 3.93 8.26 14.19
C GLY A 51 5.12 9.22 14.03
N ALA A 52 4.85 10.53 14.01
CA ALA A 52 5.89 11.57 13.90
C ALA A 52 6.43 12.06 15.27
N THR A 53 6.57 11.18 16.26
CA THR A 53 7.00 11.56 17.62
C THR A 53 8.36 12.27 17.59
N GLY A 54 8.45 13.48 18.13
CA GLY A 54 9.68 14.28 18.07
C GLY A 54 9.97 14.92 16.69
N GLY A 55 8.98 14.93 15.78
CA GLY A 55 9.12 15.47 14.42
C GLY A 55 9.33 14.37 13.38
N LYS A 56 8.87 14.63 12.15
CA LYS A 56 8.94 13.66 11.04
C LYS A 56 10.36 13.21 10.74
N GLU A 57 11.31 14.15 10.72
CA GLU A 57 12.72 13.86 10.40
C GLU A 57 13.34 12.88 11.42
N ASP A 58 13.18 13.15 12.71
CA ASP A 58 13.73 12.27 13.74
C ASP A 58 13.00 10.93 13.82
N ALA A 59 11.71 10.91 13.54
CA ALA A 59 10.94 9.68 13.41
C ALA A 59 11.41 8.82 12.23
N ILE A 60 11.70 9.42 11.07
CA ILE A 60 12.30 8.71 9.92
C ILE A 60 13.68 8.17 10.24
N LYS A 61 14.55 8.95 10.91
CA LYS A 61 15.87 8.47 11.35
C LYS A 61 15.75 7.27 12.29
N ARG A 62 14.77 7.28 13.21
CA ARG A 62 14.50 6.13 14.09
C ARG A 62 13.99 4.92 13.30
N PHE A 63 13.08 5.12 12.34
CA PHE A 63 12.61 4.05 11.46
C PHE A 63 13.81 3.36 10.79
N ILE A 64 14.67 4.13 10.11
CA ILE A 64 15.84 3.62 9.40
C ILE A 64 16.78 2.88 10.37
N LYS A 65 17.06 3.46 11.53
CA LYS A 65 17.93 2.84 12.54
C LYS A 65 17.39 1.49 13.00
N HIS A 66 16.11 1.40 13.35
CA HIS A 66 15.51 0.17 13.85
C HIS A 66 15.34 -0.86 12.74
N PHE A 67 14.84 -0.45 11.57
CA PHE A 67 14.70 -1.30 10.38
C PHE A 67 16.04 -1.95 10.05
N ASN A 68 17.14 -1.19 9.96
CA ASN A 68 18.46 -1.74 9.66
C ASN A 68 18.95 -2.77 10.69
N GLY A 69 18.53 -2.62 11.95
CA GLY A 69 18.82 -3.57 13.03
C GLY A 69 17.96 -4.84 13.03
N PHE A 70 16.90 -4.91 12.22
CA PHE A 70 16.07 -6.12 12.11
C PHE A 70 16.76 -7.23 11.30
N PRO A 71 16.40 -8.51 11.56
CA PRO A 71 16.87 -9.65 10.78
C PRO A 71 16.58 -9.50 9.29
N LYS A 72 17.42 -10.14 8.47
CA LYS A 72 17.33 -10.04 7.01
C LYS A 72 16.00 -10.61 6.51
N GLU A 73 15.64 -11.78 7.02
CA GLU A 73 14.40 -12.49 6.68
C GLU A 73 13.15 -11.66 6.97
N LEU A 74 13.18 -10.78 7.97
CA LEU A 74 12.09 -9.83 8.23
C LEU A 74 12.13 -8.67 7.22
N LYS A 75 13.28 -8.03 7.03
CA LYS A 75 13.41 -6.88 6.12
C LYS A 75 12.97 -7.22 4.70
N GLU A 76 13.31 -8.40 4.20
CA GLU A 76 12.92 -8.89 2.86
C GLU A 76 11.41 -9.09 2.69
N LYS A 77 10.66 -9.14 3.80
CA LYS A 77 9.21 -9.32 3.82
C LYS A 77 8.46 -8.01 3.99
N LEU A 78 9.09 -6.94 4.45
CA LEU A 78 8.42 -5.66 4.68
C LEU A 78 8.29 -4.85 3.39
N ILE A 79 7.12 -4.26 3.17
CA ILE A 79 6.83 -3.26 2.15
C ILE A 79 6.10 -2.09 2.83
N ILE A 80 6.39 -0.86 2.40
CA ILE A 80 5.99 0.34 3.16
C ILE A 80 4.91 1.11 2.42
N GLU A 81 3.84 1.46 3.13
CA GLU A 81 2.69 2.17 2.58
C GLU A 81 2.60 3.61 3.11
N ASN A 82 2.20 4.55 2.24
CA ASN A 82 1.84 5.91 2.64
C ASN A 82 0.52 5.94 3.42
N ASP A 83 0.35 6.94 4.27
CA ASP A 83 -0.82 7.01 5.16
C ASP A 83 -1.62 8.31 4.99
N ASP A 84 -2.84 8.31 5.53
CA ASP A 84 -3.83 9.38 5.37
C ASP A 84 -3.60 10.62 6.25
N ARG A 85 -2.52 10.70 7.04
CA ARG A 85 -2.34 11.71 8.11
C ARG A 85 -0.93 12.26 8.28
N THR A 86 0.05 11.37 8.31
CA THR A 86 1.39 11.62 8.82
C THR A 86 2.35 11.67 7.66
N TYR A 87 2.54 10.58 6.92
CA TYR A 87 3.55 10.51 5.87
C TYR A 87 2.91 10.45 4.49
N THR A 88 3.22 11.43 3.64
CA THR A 88 2.70 11.48 2.26
C THR A 88 3.34 10.39 1.39
N ALA A 89 2.79 10.16 0.20
CA ALA A 89 3.38 9.26 -0.79
C ALA A 89 4.83 9.63 -1.11
N LYS A 90 5.13 10.92 -1.25
CA LYS A 90 6.50 11.40 -1.54
C LYS A 90 7.48 11.15 -0.41
N GLU A 91 7.08 11.38 0.85
CA GLU A 91 7.91 11.10 2.01
C GLU A 91 8.18 9.60 2.16
N THR A 92 7.16 8.79 1.92
CA THR A 92 7.25 7.32 1.95
C THR A 92 8.16 6.78 0.85
N LEU A 93 8.04 7.31 -0.37
CA LEU A 93 8.90 6.96 -1.50
C LEU A 93 10.38 7.23 -1.19
N ASN A 94 10.69 8.38 -0.60
CA ASN A 94 12.06 8.73 -0.22
C ASN A 94 12.64 7.75 0.81
N LEU A 95 11.82 7.32 1.79
CA LEU A 95 12.21 6.30 2.75
C LEU A 95 12.47 4.95 2.05
N CYS A 96 11.56 4.53 1.18
CA CYS A 96 11.67 3.28 0.41
C CYS A 96 12.94 3.24 -0.45
N LYS A 97 13.25 4.34 -1.15
CA LYS A 97 14.51 4.52 -1.91
C LYS A 97 15.73 4.42 -1.00
N THR A 98 15.68 5.00 0.19
CA THR A 98 16.79 4.96 1.17
C THR A 98 17.02 3.54 1.71
N LEU A 99 15.96 2.77 1.93
CA LEU A 99 16.03 1.41 2.47
C LEU A 99 16.17 0.32 1.42
N ASN A 100 16.03 0.67 0.13
CA ASN A 100 15.89 -0.28 -0.97
C ASN A 100 14.75 -1.29 -0.69
N THR A 101 13.59 -0.76 -0.34
CA THR A 101 12.39 -1.53 0.02
C THR A 101 11.22 -1.10 -0.87
N PRO A 102 10.35 -2.03 -1.32
CA PRO A 102 9.21 -1.65 -2.16
C PRO A 102 8.20 -0.76 -1.44
N MET A 103 7.68 0.23 -2.17
CA MET A 103 6.61 1.11 -1.71
C MET A 103 5.25 0.61 -2.19
N VAL A 104 4.31 0.41 -1.27
CA VAL A 104 2.88 0.26 -1.61
C VAL A 104 2.27 1.65 -1.71
N LEU A 105 1.69 1.96 -2.86
CA LEU A 105 0.89 3.17 -3.00
C LEU A 105 -0.55 2.86 -2.58
N ASP A 106 -1.04 3.57 -1.57
CA ASP A 106 -2.48 3.74 -1.37
C ASP A 106 -2.90 5.10 -1.95
N ILE A 107 -3.71 5.05 -3.01
CA ILE A 107 -4.15 6.25 -3.71
C ILE A 107 -5.17 7.06 -2.91
N HIS A 108 -5.98 6.43 -2.07
CA HIS A 108 -6.95 7.12 -1.22
C HIS A 108 -6.26 7.86 -0.08
N HIS A 109 -5.25 7.25 0.54
CA HIS A 109 -4.36 7.89 1.49
C HIS A 109 -3.64 9.08 0.86
N HIS A 110 -3.13 8.93 -0.37
CA HIS A 110 -2.54 10.05 -1.11
C HIS A 110 -3.55 11.19 -1.30
N ASN A 111 -4.77 10.89 -1.74
CA ASN A 111 -5.83 11.87 -1.91
C ASN A 111 -6.23 12.57 -0.58
N CYS A 112 -6.06 11.89 0.55
CA CYS A 112 -6.29 12.44 1.90
C CYS A 112 -5.10 13.26 2.44
N ASN A 113 -3.88 12.94 2.02
CA ASN A 113 -2.63 13.43 2.59
C ASN A 113 -1.56 13.67 1.51
N ASN A 114 -1.64 14.85 0.90
CA ASN A 114 -0.68 15.37 -0.06
C ASN A 114 -0.55 16.90 0.12
N TYR A 115 0.44 17.50 -0.53
CA TYR A 115 0.67 18.96 -0.59
C TYR A 115 0.33 19.55 -1.96
N GLY A 116 -0.59 18.92 -2.70
CA GLY A 116 -1.00 19.32 -4.04
C GLY A 116 -0.21 18.66 -5.18
N GLU A 117 0.71 17.75 -4.85
CA GLU A 117 1.42 16.96 -5.87
C GLU A 117 0.48 16.01 -6.65
N ASP A 118 0.67 15.94 -7.98
CA ASP A 118 0.04 14.91 -8.79
C ASP A 118 0.77 13.58 -8.56
N ILE A 119 0.04 12.52 -8.26
CA ILE A 119 0.62 11.19 -8.04
C ILE A 119 1.40 10.71 -9.26
N LYS A 120 1.01 11.14 -10.47
CA LYS A 120 1.68 10.79 -11.73
C LYS A 120 3.15 11.16 -11.73
N ASP A 121 3.51 12.24 -11.06
CA ASP A 121 4.87 12.78 -11.04
C ASP A 121 5.86 11.85 -10.32
N ILE A 122 5.36 10.97 -9.43
CA ILE A 122 6.17 10.04 -8.64
C ILE A 122 5.84 8.57 -8.92
N LEU A 123 4.88 8.29 -9.79
CA LEU A 123 4.39 6.94 -10.01
C LEU A 123 5.46 6.03 -10.65
N ASP A 124 6.24 6.53 -11.61
CA ASP A 124 7.35 5.76 -12.19
C ASP A 124 8.36 5.35 -11.11
N ASP A 125 8.72 6.30 -10.25
CA ASP A 125 9.64 6.07 -9.14
C ASP A 125 9.09 5.03 -8.14
N ILE A 126 7.79 5.07 -7.83
CA ILE A 126 7.13 4.06 -6.98
C ILE A 126 7.26 2.69 -7.64
N LEU A 127 6.92 2.58 -8.92
CA LEU A 127 7.02 1.33 -9.68
C LEU A 127 8.46 0.80 -9.73
N ASN A 128 9.45 1.68 -9.78
CA ASN A 128 10.86 1.31 -9.81
C ASN A 128 11.36 0.73 -8.46
N THR A 129 10.66 1.01 -7.34
CA THR A 129 10.97 0.34 -6.05
C THR A 129 10.70 -1.17 -6.04
N TRP A 130 9.98 -1.68 -7.05
CA TRP A 130 9.60 -3.10 -7.18
C TRP A 130 10.42 -3.89 -8.19
N GLU A 131 11.39 -3.29 -8.90
CA GLU A 131 12.10 -3.97 -10.01
C GLU A 131 12.84 -5.26 -9.61
N ASN A 132 13.19 -5.39 -8.33
CA ASN A 132 13.87 -6.58 -7.80
C ASN A 132 12.92 -7.60 -7.17
N GLU A 133 11.60 -7.38 -7.24
CA GLU A 133 10.59 -8.28 -6.69
C GLU A 133 10.10 -9.27 -7.76
N SER A 134 9.77 -10.49 -7.34
CA SER A 134 9.24 -11.52 -8.24
C SER A 134 7.76 -11.31 -8.61
N LEU A 135 7.04 -10.51 -7.81
CA LEU A 135 5.63 -10.20 -8.02
C LEU A 135 5.47 -8.77 -8.56
N PRO A 136 4.39 -8.50 -9.30
CA PRO A 136 4.05 -7.16 -9.73
C PRO A 136 3.98 -6.15 -8.57
N PRO A 137 4.14 -4.85 -8.83
CA PRO A 137 3.87 -3.81 -7.84
C PRO A 137 2.49 -3.96 -7.20
N LYS A 138 2.43 -3.74 -5.88
CA LYS A 138 1.18 -3.70 -5.13
C LYS A 138 0.72 -2.29 -4.93
N MET A 139 -0.59 -2.07 -5.09
CA MET A 139 -1.25 -0.83 -4.73
C MET A 139 -2.50 -1.12 -3.93
N HIS A 140 -2.92 -0.17 -3.12
CA HIS A 140 -4.20 -0.21 -2.42
C HIS A 140 -5.15 0.81 -3.05
N PHE A 141 -6.41 0.42 -3.14
CA PHE A 141 -7.48 1.27 -3.63
C PHE A 141 -8.68 1.18 -2.70
N SER A 142 -9.14 2.34 -2.25
CA SER A 142 -10.41 2.49 -1.55
C SER A 142 -11.17 3.70 -2.07
N SER A 143 -12.39 3.89 -1.58
CA SER A 143 -13.20 5.06 -1.90
C SER A 143 -13.66 5.74 -0.61
N PRO A 144 -13.73 7.07 -0.55
CA PRO A 144 -14.24 7.80 0.61
C PRO A 144 -15.69 7.41 0.90
N LYS A 145 -16.02 7.25 2.19
CA LYS A 145 -17.39 6.98 2.65
C LYS A 145 -18.34 8.13 2.33
N ASP A 146 -17.89 9.37 2.54
CA ASP A 146 -18.62 10.58 2.20
C ASP A 146 -17.92 11.36 1.09
N ARG A 147 -18.58 11.46 -0.07
CA ARG A 147 -18.09 12.17 -1.27
C ARG A 147 -18.62 13.60 -1.37
N SER A 148 -19.47 14.02 -0.44
CA SER A 148 -20.03 15.39 -0.42
C SER A 148 -19.11 16.40 0.25
N LEU A 149 -18.01 15.96 0.85
CA LEU A 149 -17.02 16.85 1.45
C LEU A 149 -16.29 17.64 0.36
N ILE A 150 -16.27 18.97 0.51
CA ILE A 150 -15.79 19.90 -0.52
C ILE A 150 -14.31 20.23 -0.34
N ASP A 151 -13.84 20.39 0.91
CA ASP A 151 -12.49 20.87 1.22
C ASP A 151 -11.53 19.77 1.68
N LYS A 152 -12.00 18.53 1.79
CA LYS A 152 -11.20 17.38 2.21
C LYS A 152 -11.82 16.07 1.73
N VAL A 153 -11.01 15.03 1.62
CA VAL A 153 -11.47 13.67 1.34
C VAL A 153 -11.83 12.98 2.66
N ASP A 154 -12.94 12.21 2.69
CA ASP A 154 -13.27 11.38 3.85
C ASP A 154 -12.30 10.20 3.93
N LYS A 155 -11.51 10.17 5.01
CA LYS A 155 -10.53 9.12 5.30
C LYS A 155 -11.17 7.74 5.45
N ARG A 156 -12.43 7.68 5.89
CA ARG A 156 -13.12 6.39 6.14
C ARG A 156 -13.43 5.70 4.82
N HIS A 157 -13.17 4.40 4.77
CA HIS A 157 -13.49 3.60 3.60
C HIS A 157 -15.02 3.39 3.45
N SER A 158 -15.47 3.52 2.22
CA SER A 158 -16.80 3.17 1.75
C SER A 158 -17.05 1.67 1.86
N ASP A 159 -18.32 1.28 1.84
CA ASP A 159 -18.73 -0.12 1.82
C ASP A 159 -18.34 -0.77 0.46
N PHE A 160 -18.43 0.01 -0.62
CA PHE A 160 -18.11 -0.38 -2.01
C PHE A 160 -17.11 0.57 -2.68
N ILE A 161 -16.45 0.09 -3.74
CA ILE A 161 -15.54 0.86 -4.58
C ILE A 161 -16.32 1.71 -5.60
N ASN A 162 -15.91 2.97 -5.78
CA ASN A 162 -16.42 3.78 -6.86
C ASN A 162 -15.75 3.40 -8.19
N VAL A 163 -16.52 2.79 -9.09
CA VAL A 163 -16.01 2.32 -10.39
C VAL A 163 -15.39 3.42 -11.26
N LYS A 164 -15.92 4.66 -11.23
CA LYS A 164 -15.38 5.74 -12.07
C LYS A 164 -13.99 6.16 -11.57
N ASP A 165 -13.82 6.30 -10.26
CA ASP A 165 -12.53 6.62 -9.66
C ASP A 165 -11.51 5.50 -9.91
N PHE A 166 -11.95 4.24 -9.79
CA PHE A 166 -11.10 3.08 -10.07
C PHE A 166 -10.65 3.05 -11.54
N ILE A 167 -11.58 3.24 -12.49
CA ILE A 167 -11.27 3.32 -13.92
C ILE A 167 -10.29 4.46 -14.21
N ASN A 168 -10.52 5.65 -13.63
CA ASN A 168 -9.63 6.77 -13.80
C ASN A 168 -8.21 6.45 -13.30
N PHE A 169 -8.09 5.75 -12.17
CA PHE A 169 -6.80 5.36 -11.62
C PHE A 169 -6.07 4.35 -12.50
N ILE A 170 -6.71 3.28 -12.94
CA ILE A 170 -6.04 2.27 -13.80
C ILE A 170 -5.69 2.83 -15.19
N GLU A 171 -6.46 3.77 -15.73
CA GLU A 171 -6.12 4.46 -16.99
C GLU A 171 -4.89 5.36 -16.84
N ILE A 172 -4.60 5.86 -15.64
CA ILE A 172 -3.32 6.51 -15.34
C ILE A 172 -2.19 5.47 -15.34
N LEU A 173 -2.39 4.33 -14.67
CA LEU A 173 -1.39 3.25 -14.60
C LEU A 173 -1.05 2.67 -15.98
N LYS A 174 -2.01 2.64 -16.90
CA LYS A 174 -1.83 2.17 -18.29
C LYS A 174 -0.66 2.86 -18.99
N GLY A 175 -0.40 4.13 -18.69
CA GLY A 175 0.72 4.89 -19.28
C GLY A 175 2.11 4.31 -18.98
N PHE A 176 2.24 3.46 -17.97
CA PHE A 176 3.50 2.90 -17.50
C PHE A 176 3.77 1.48 -18.03
N ASN A 177 2.78 0.83 -18.67
CA ASN A 177 2.90 -0.50 -19.27
C ASN A 177 3.55 -1.55 -18.34
N LYS A 178 3.09 -1.59 -17.08
CA LYS A 178 3.48 -2.59 -16.07
C LYS A 178 2.23 -3.29 -15.55
N ASP A 179 2.33 -4.59 -15.31
CA ASP A 179 1.30 -5.35 -14.57
C ASP A 179 1.27 -4.86 -13.11
N ILE A 180 0.09 -4.77 -12.49
CA ILE A 180 -0.10 -4.26 -11.12
C ILE A 180 -1.14 -5.11 -10.39
N ASP A 181 -0.85 -5.46 -9.14
CA ASP A 181 -1.83 -6.07 -8.24
C ASP A 181 -2.47 -4.99 -7.35
N ILE A 182 -3.80 -4.85 -7.41
CA ILE A 182 -4.53 -3.85 -6.62
C ILE A 182 -5.37 -4.53 -5.53
N MET A 183 -5.07 -4.22 -4.27
CA MET A 183 -5.89 -4.61 -3.12
C MET A 183 -7.05 -3.63 -2.96
N LEU A 184 -8.28 -4.15 -2.82
CA LEU A 184 -9.46 -3.33 -2.57
C LEU A 184 -9.73 -3.22 -1.07
N GLU A 185 -9.60 -2.03 -0.51
CA GLU A 185 -9.86 -1.79 0.91
C GLU A 185 -11.26 -1.20 1.12
N CYS A 186 -12.23 -2.08 1.30
CA CYS A 186 -13.63 -1.73 1.52
C CYS A 186 -14.32 -2.75 2.43
N LYS A 187 -15.44 -2.37 3.04
CA LYS A 187 -16.04 -3.20 4.10
C LYS A 187 -16.74 -4.45 3.58
N GLU A 188 -17.29 -4.41 2.37
CA GLU A 188 -18.03 -5.54 1.77
C GLU A 188 -17.12 -6.58 1.09
N LYS A 189 -15.79 -6.37 1.11
CA LYS A 189 -14.78 -7.35 0.69
C LYS A 189 -15.07 -7.95 -0.70
N ASP A 190 -15.19 -9.27 -0.81
CA ASP A 190 -15.42 -9.99 -2.07
C ASP A 190 -16.68 -9.54 -2.80
N VAL A 191 -17.73 -9.13 -2.07
CA VAL A 191 -18.97 -8.61 -2.67
C VAL A 191 -18.70 -7.31 -3.42
N ALA A 192 -17.84 -6.44 -2.87
CA ALA A 192 -17.43 -5.22 -3.55
C ALA A 192 -16.55 -5.50 -4.77
N LEU A 193 -15.69 -6.52 -4.72
CA LEU A 193 -14.90 -6.96 -5.88
C LEU A 193 -15.79 -7.41 -7.04
N PHE A 194 -16.76 -8.29 -6.79
CA PHE A 194 -17.65 -8.77 -7.86
C PHE A 194 -18.51 -7.66 -8.44
N LYS A 195 -19.03 -6.77 -7.58
CA LYS A 195 -19.73 -5.57 -8.04
C LYS A 195 -18.84 -4.69 -8.93
N LEU A 196 -17.60 -4.44 -8.51
CA LEU A 196 -16.66 -3.63 -9.28
C LEU A 196 -16.39 -4.25 -10.66
N VAL A 197 -16.19 -5.57 -10.73
CA VAL A 197 -15.99 -6.29 -12.01
C VAL A 197 -17.19 -6.11 -12.95
N GLU A 198 -18.42 -6.26 -12.45
CA GLU A 198 -19.64 -6.06 -13.23
C GLU A 198 -19.75 -4.61 -13.72
N ASP A 199 -19.51 -3.64 -12.84
CA ASP A 199 -19.56 -2.22 -13.17
C ASP A 199 -18.49 -1.86 -14.23
N ILE A 200 -17.26 -2.39 -14.13
CA ILE A 200 -16.20 -2.17 -15.13
C ILE A 200 -16.62 -2.75 -16.47
N LYS A 201 -17.12 -3.99 -16.53
CA LYS A 201 -17.57 -4.62 -17.77
C LYS A 201 -18.69 -3.83 -18.44
N SER A 202 -19.57 -3.21 -17.66
CA SER A 202 -20.64 -2.37 -18.19
C SER A 202 -20.13 -1.03 -18.73
N ILE A 203 -19.13 -0.41 -18.09
CA ILE A 203 -18.66 0.94 -18.44
C ILE A 203 -17.55 0.90 -19.51
N LYS A 204 -16.71 -0.13 -19.48
CA LYS A 204 -15.54 -0.35 -20.34
C LYS A 204 -15.60 -1.73 -21.01
N PRO A 205 -16.59 -1.98 -21.89
CA PRO A 205 -16.73 -3.27 -22.57
C PRO A 205 -15.55 -3.63 -23.48
N GLU A 206 -14.71 -2.66 -23.84
CA GLU A 206 -13.51 -2.85 -24.65
C GLU A 206 -12.33 -3.50 -23.89
N TYR A 207 -12.36 -3.51 -22.54
CA TYR A 207 -11.31 -4.15 -21.73
C TYR A 207 -11.34 -5.67 -21.89
N LYS A 208 -10.15 -6.27 -21.96
CA LYS A 208 -9.99 -7.71 -22.22
C LYS A 208 -9.81 -8.47 -20.91
N TRP A 209 -10.82 -9.22 -20.51
CA TRP A 209 -10.78 -10.04 -19.31
C TRP A 209 -10.07 -11.38 -19.58
N ILE A 210 -9.05 -11.69 -18.77
CA ILE A 210 -8.36 -12.98 -18.80
C ILE A 210 -9.14 -13.99 -17.95
N ASP A 211 -9.62 -13.55 -16.78
CA ASP A 211 -10.47 -14.35 -15.90
C ASP A 211 -11.52 -13.47 -15.20
N LYS A 212 -12.00 -13.88 -14.01
CA LYS A 212 -13.03 -13.16 -13.25
C LYS A 212 -12.52 -11.85 -12.64
N THR A 213 -11.22 -11.71 -12.40
CA THR A 213 -10.63 -10.61 -11.63
C THR A 213 -9.41 -9.98 -12.31
N ILE A 214 -8.87 -10.62 -13.35
CA ILE A 214 -7.72 -10.17 -14.12
C ILE A 214 -8.18 -9.69 -15.51
N PHE A 215 -7.72 -8.52 -15.91
CA PHE A 215 -8.01 -7.93 -17.21
C PHE A 215 -6.84 -7.07 -17.71
N ILE A 216 -6.81 -6.85 -19.03
CA ILE A 216 -5.81 -6.06 -19.76
C ILE A 216 -6.51 -4.82 -20.33
N ILE A 217 -5.85 -3.66 -20.20
CA ILE A 217 -6.34 -2.35 -20.66
C ILE A 217 -5.40 -1.69 -21.66
#